data_AF-A0A6J7M6E3-F1
#
_entry.id   AF-A0A6J7M6E3-F1
#
_cell.length_a   1.000
_cell.length_b   1.000
_cell.length_c   1.000
_cell.angle_alpha   90.00
_cell.angle_beta   90.00
_cell.angle_gamma   90.00
#
_symmetry.space_group_name_H-M   'P 1'
#
loop_
_entity.id
_entity.type
_entity.pdbx_description
1 polymer ?
#
loop_
_entity_poly.entity_id
_entity_poly.type
_entity_poly.pdbx_seq_one_letter_code
_entity_poly.pdbx_strand_id
1 'polypeptide(L)'
;MSVLLGLIAAFAVCAAGYAARPARTRPQAGEPSPMRTSARATRRAIERDYPAAIDLIVLAVRAGHLPLAAITGAIPHFPAAVRPAFAHVVQQCQTGRRFADALASLPATLGPMAAPLADGLAAAAR
;
A
#
# COMPACT_ATOMS: atom_id res chain seq x y z
N MET A 1 53.26 8.14 27.17
CA MET A 1 52.97 7.08 26.18
C MET A 1 52.71 5.76 26.91
N SER A 2 51.53 5.58 27.53
CA SER A 2 51.33 4.43 28.44
C SER A 2 49.89 3.87 28.49
N VAL A 3 49.02 4.20 27.53
CA VAL A 3 47.58 3.80 27.61
C VAL A 3 47.16 2.81 26.51
N LEU A 4 48.10 2.36 25.65
CA LEU A 4 47.76 1.57 24.46
C LEU A 4 47.76 0.04 24.65
N LEU A 5 48.07 -0.48 25.85
CA LEU A 5 48.30 -1.93 26.05
C LEU A 5 47.22 -2.66 26.87
N GLY A 6 46.26 -1.96 27.47
CA GLY A 6 45.21 -2.59 28.30
C GLY A 6 43.96 -3.07 27.53
N LEU A 7 43.78 -2.63 26.28
CA LEU A 7 42.54 -2.85 25.50
C LEU A 7 42.43 -4.26 24.88
N ILE A 8 43.53 -5.02 24.84
CA ILE A 8 43.57 -6.35 24.20
C ILE A 8 43.04 -7.45 25.14
N ALA A 9 43.06 -7.23 26.46
CA ALA A 9 42.61 -8.24 27.43
C ALA A 9 41.08 -8.38 27.55
N ALA A 10 40.31 -7.37 27.14
CA ALA A 10 38.84 -7.40 27.24
C ALA A 10 38.16 -8.17 26.08
N PHE A 11 38.85 -8.37 24.95
CA PHE A 11 38.26 -9.03 23.78
C PHE A 11 38.34 -10.56 23.82
N ALA A 12 39.24 -11.12 24.63
CA ALA A 12 39.47 -12.57 24.70
C ALA A 12 38.44 -13.34 25.54
N VAL A 13 37.62 -12.65 26.34
CA VAL A 13 36.60 -13.30 27.20
C VAL A 13 35.28 -13.56 26.45
N CYS A 14 35.06 -12.96 25.27
CA CYS A 14 33.81 -13.13 24.50
C CYS A 14 33.74 -14.41 23.66
N ALA A 15 34.82 -15.16 23.49
CA ALA A 15 34.86 -16.31 22.56
C ALA A 15 34.55 -17.68 23.19
N ALA A 16 34.51 -17.80 24.53
CA ALA A 16 34.46 -19.11 25.20
C ALA A 16 33.09 -19.54 25.73
N GLY A 17 32.01 -18.79 25.46
CA GLY A 17 30.66 -19.05 25.99
C GLY A 17 29.69 -19.80 25.06
N TYR A 18 30.11 -20.19 23.84
CA TYR A 18 29.23 -20.82 22.83
C TYR A 18 29.17 -22.35 22.91
N ALA A 19 29.39 -22.92 24.10
CA ALA A 19 29.21 -24.35 24.31
C ALA A 19 27.73 -24.69 24.57
N ALA A 20 27.11 -25.26 23.54
CA ALA A 20 26.04 -26.26 23.60
C ALA A 20 24.74 -25.89 24.35
N ARG A 21 23.81 -25.25 23.64
CA ARG A 21 22.37 -25.39 23.95
C ARG A 21 21.82 -26.64 23.25
N PRO A 22 21.30 -27.65 23.97
CA PRO A 22 20.61 -28.76 23.33
C PRO A 22 19.32 -28.27 22.66
N ALA A 23 19.19 -28.58 21.39
CA ALA A 23 18.04 -28.29 20.56
C ALA A 23 16.78 -29.00 21.12
N ARG A 24 15.97 -28.28 21.89
CA ARG A 24 14.56 -28.63 22.08
C ARG A 24 13.83 -28.26 20.79
N THR A 25 13.54 -29.27 19.98
CA THR A 25 12.59 -29.21 18.87
C THR A 25 11.19 -28.92 19.42
N ARG A 26 10.88 -27.63 19.61
CA ARG A 26 9.52 -27.15 19.76
C ARG A 26 8.84 -27.33 18.40
N PRO A 27 7.64 -27.95 18.31
CA PRO A 27 6.90 -27.98 17.06
C PRO A 27 6.70 -26.54 16.61
N GLN A 28 7.24 -26.19 15.43
CA GLN A 28 7.04 -24.87 14.84
C GLN A 28 5.56 -24.73 14.48
N ALA A 29 4.77 -24.17 15.40
CA ALA A 29 3.57 -23.47 15.03
C ALA A 29 4.02 -22.32 14.11
N GLY A 30 3.73 -22.45 12.81
CA GLY A 30 4.26 -21.60 11.76
C GLY A 30 4.14 -20.11 12.10
N GLU A 31 5.29 -19.46 12.29
CA GLU A 31 5.33 -18.03 12.52
C GLU A 31 4.73 -17.31 11.30
N PRO A 32 3.76 -16.40 11.49
CA PRO A 32 3.20 -15.64 10.40
C PRO A 32 4.29 -14.80 9.74
N SER A 33 4.65 -15.17 8.52
CA SER A 33 5.65 -14.44 7.73
C SER A 33 5.27 -12.95 7.62
N PRO A 34 6.18 -12.02 7.93
CA PRO A 34 5.89 -10.58 8.04
C PRO A 34 5.28 -9.97 6.77
N MET A 35 5.54 -10.59 5.61
CA MET A 35 5.00 -10.16 4.31
C MET A 35 3.49 -10.40 4.16
N ARG A 36 2.94 -11.44 4.80
CA ARG A 36 1.49 -11.73 4.74
C ARG A 36 0.70 -10.74 5.60
N THR A 37 1.31 -10.28 6.70
CA THR A 37 0.69 -9.36 7.65
C THR A 37 0.57 -7.95 7.07
N SER A 38 1.60 -7.48 6.34
CA SER A 38 1.58 -6.16 5.70
C SER A 38 0.56 -6.08 4.57
N ALA A 39 0.51 -7.07 3.68
CA ALA A 39 -0.48 -7.12 2.60
C ALA A 39 -1.92 -7.11 3.13
N ARG A 40 -2.18 -7.85 4.21
CA ARG A 40 -3.50 -7.87 4.86
C ARG A 40 -3.85 -6.53 5.52
N ALA A 41 -2.87 -5.85 6.12
CA ALA A 41 -3.07 -4.53 6.70
C ALA A 41 -3.39 -3.48 5.62
N THR A 42 -2.64 -3.47 4.52
CA THR A 42 -2.92 -2.59 3.37
C THR A 42 -4.31 -2.86 2.81
N ARG A 43 -4.69 -4.13 2.67
CA ARG A 43 -6.01 -4.51 2.16
C ARG A 43 -7.14 -3.94 3.02
N ARG A 44 -7.03 -4.08 4.34
CA ARG A 44 -8.00 -3.54 5.30
C ARG A 44 -8.07 -2.02 5.26
N ALA A 45 -6.92 -1.35 5.10
CA ALA A 45 -6.88 0.10 4.97
C ALA A 45 -7.62 0.55 3.70
N ILE A 46 -7.42 -0.13 2.57
CA ILE A 46 -8.16 0.13 1.33
C ILE A 46 -9.66 -0.07 1.54
N GLU A 47 -10.08 -1.20 2.11
CA GLU A 47 -11.51 -1.52 2.34
C GLU A 47 -12.19 -0.47 3.23
N ARG A 48 -11.49 0.00 4.26
CA ARG A 48 -11.99 1.04 5.17
C ARG A 48 -12.05 2.41 4.50
N ASP A 49 -11.04 2.75 3.71
CA ASP A 49 -10.84 4.10 3.17
C ASP A 49 -11.56 4.32 1.83
N TYR A 50 -11.88 3.26 1.09
CA TYR A 50 -12.49 3.31 -0.22
C TYR A 50 -13.83 4.09 -0.27
N PRO A 51 -14.79 3.85 0.64
CA PRO A 51 -16.08 4.58 0.61
C PRO A 51 -15.92 6.10 0.65
N ALA A 52 -15.00 6.62 1.47
CA ALA A 52 -14.76 8.06 1.58
C ALA A 52 -14.25 8.67 0.25
N ALA A 53 -13.45 7.93 -0.53
CA ALA A 53 -13.04 8.39 -1.86
C ALA A 53 -14.20 8.41 -2.85
N ILE A 54 -15.13 7.45 -2.77
CA ILE A 54 -16.34 7.43 -3.60
C ILE A 54 -17.22 8.64 -3.32
N ASP A 55 -17.45 8.96 -2.05
CA ASP A 55 -18.29 10.09 -1.65
C ASP A 55 -17.77 11.40 -2.24
N LEU A 56 -16.45 11.60 -2.25
CA LEU A 56 -15.82 12.77 -2.86
C LEU A 56 -15.99 12.82 -4.39
N ILE A 57 -15.85 11.68 -5.08
CA ILE A 57 -16.08 11.60 -6.52
C ILE A 57 -17.54 11.89 -6.85
N VAL A 58 -18.48 11.26 -6.13
CA VAL A 58 -19.91 11.45 -6.33
C VAL A 58 -20.30 12.91 -6.07
N LEU A 59 -19.78 13.53 -5.00
CA LEU A 59 -20.01 14.94 -4.70
C LEU A 59 -19.55 15.84 -5.84
N ALA A 60 -18.34 15.64 -6.35
CA ALA A 60 -17.79 16.45 -7.44
C ALA A 60 -18.56 16.25 -8.76
N VAL A 61 -18.95 15.02 -9.08
CA VAL A 61 -19.78 14.74 -10.27
C VAL A 61 -21.16 15.38 -10.13
N ARG A 62 -21.80 15.30 -8.95
CA ARG A 62 -23.08 15.97 -8.67
C ARG A 62 -22.97 17.50 -8.71
N ALA A 63 -21.79 18.04 -8.45
CA ALA A 63 -21.50 19.47 -8.63
C ALA A 63 -21.30 19.86 -10.11
N GLY A 64 -21.44 18.93 -11.06
CA GLY A 64 -21.35 19.18 -12.50
C GLY A 64 -19.95 18.97 -13.09
N HIS A 65 -18.99 18.45 -12.32
CA HIS A 65 -17.67 18.12 -12.87
C HIS A 65 -17.72 16.85 -13.73
N LEU A 66 -16.99 16.88 -14.86
CA LEU A 66 -16.72 15.67 -15.64
C LEU A 66 -15.94 14.64 -14.78
N PRO A 67 -16.16 13.32 -14.95
CA PRO A 67 -15.55 12.27 -14.12
C PRO A 67 -14.02 12.39 -13.91
N LEU A 68 -13.27 12.65 -14.98
CA LEU A 68 -11.82 12.81 -14.89
C LEU A 68 -11.44 14.08 -14.11
N ALA A 69 -12.16 15.18 -14.32
CA ALA A 69 -11.94 16.43 -13.58
C ALA A 69 -12.30 16.26 -12.09
N ALA A 70 -13.40 15.57 -11.79
CA ALA A 70 -13.82 15.23 -10.44
C ALA A 70 -12.74 14.45 -9.68
N ILE A 71 -12.21 13.38 -10.29
CA ILE A 71 -11.11 12.60 -9.67
C ILE A 71 -9.86 13.46 -9.52
N THR A 72 -9.46 14.21 -10.55
CA THR A 72 -8.26 15.05 -10.52
C THR A 72 -8.33 16.08 -9.38
N GLY A 73 -9.47 16.75 -9.21
CA GLY A 73 -9.68 17.71 -8.14
C GLY A 73 -9.80 17.09 -6.75
N ALA A 74 -10.29 15.85 -6.65
CA ALA A 74 -10.52 15.19 -5.36
C ALA A 74 -9.29 14.45 -4.80
N ILE A 75 -8.29 14.10 -5.64
CA ILE A 75 -7.05 13.38 -5.23
C ILE A 75 -6.37 13.96 -3.98
N PRO A 76 -6.21 15.29 -3.81
CA PRO A 76 -5.58 15.86 -2.61
C PRO A 76 -6.31 15.52 -1.31
N HIS A 77 -7.62 15.22 -1.40
CA HIS A 77 -8.49 14.90 -0.27
C HIS A 77 -8.71 13.38 -0.10
N PHE A 78 -8.19 12.57 -1.02
CA PHE A 78 -8.33 11.12 -0.91
C PHE A 78 -7.52 10.56 0.26
N PRO A 79 -8.07 9.55 0.96
CA PRO A 79 -7.31 8.81 1.95
C PRO A 79 -6.03 8.20 1.38
N ALA A 80 -4.99 8.13 2.21
CA ALA A 80 -3.66 7.72 1.78
C ALA A 80 -3.62 6.32 1.15
N ALA A 81 -4.48 5.39 1.59
CA ALA A 81 -4.48 4.01 1.10
C ALA A 81 -4.99 3.87 -0.35
N VAL A 82 -5.87 4.77 -0.79
CA VAL A 82 -6.53 4.69 -2.11
C VAL A 82 -6.04 5.72 -3.11
N ARG A 83 -5.51 6.85 -2.60
CA ARG A 83 -4.97 7.96 -3.40
C ARG A 83 -3.99 7.52 -4.51
N PRO A 84 -3.02 6.61 -4.28
CA PRO A 84 -2.06 6.22 -5.33
C PRO A 84 -2.74 5.57 -6.55
N ALA A 85 -3.79 4.78 -6.35
CA ALA A 85 -4.49 4.11 -7.44
C ALA A 85 -5.18 5.10 -8.37
N PHE A 86 -5.88 6.10 -7.82
CA PHE A 86 -6.53 7.14 -8.61
C PHE A 86 -5.53 8.13 -9.23
N ALA A 87 -4.45 8.46 -8.51
CA ALA A 87 -3.38 9.28 -9.07
C ALA A 87 -2.74 8.62 -10.30
N HIS A 88 -2.55 7.30 -10.27
CA HIS A 88 -2.05 6.54 -11.41
C HIS A 88 -3.02 6.57 -12.61
N VAL A 89 -4.34 6.46 -12.38
CA VAL A 89 -5.34 6.63 -13.46
C VAL A 89 -5.24 8.00 -14.12
N VAL A 90 -5.15 9.07 -13.32
CA VAL A 90 -5.02 10.44 -13.83
C VAL A 90 -3.72 10.60 -14.62
N GLN A 91 -2.61 10.09 -14.10
CA GLN A 91 -1.31 10.10 -14.78
C GLN A 91 -1.37 9.38 -16.13
N GLN A 92 -2.00 8.20 -16.21
CA GLN A 92 -2.17 7.48 -17.47
C GLN A 92 -2.96 8.30 -18.50
N CYS A 93 -4.00 9.01 -18.05
CA CYS A 93 -4.79 9.88 -18.92
C CYS A 93 -3.98 11.09 -19.42
N GLN A 94 -3.16 11.68 -18.55
CA GLN A 94 -2.25 12.77 -18.92
C GLN A 94 -1.21 12.32 -19.97
N THR A 95 -0.85 11.04 -19.97
CA THR A 95 0.02 10.44 -21.01
C THR A 95 -0.74 10.00 -22.26
N GLY A 96 -2.02 10.35 -22.41
CA GLY A 96 -2.82 10.08 -23.61
C GLY A 96 -3.60 8.77 -23.61
N ARG A 97 -3.56 7.98 -22.52
CA ARG A 97 -4.42 6.79 -22.41
C ARG A 97 -5.89 7.23 -22.27
N ARG A 98 -6.82 6.50 -22.89
CA ARG A 98 -8.25 6.77 -22.72
C ARG A 98 -8.65 6.53 -21.27
N PHE A 99 -9.52 7.41 -20.74
CA PHE A 99 -9.96 7.36 -19.34
C PHE A 99 -10.61 6.02 -18.96
N ALA A 100 -11.49 5.49 -19.81
CA ALA A 100 -12.10 4.17 -19.61
C ALA A 100 -11.06 3.04 -19.49
N ASP A 101 -10.00 3.08 -20.32
CA ASP A 101 -8.94 2.05 -20.29
C ASP A 101 -8.02 2.19 -19.08
N ALA A 102 -7.84 3.40 -18.56
CA ALA A 102 -7.05 3.66 -17.36
C ALA A 102 -7.78 3.14 -16.10
N LEU A 103 -9.11 3.32 -16.03
CA LEU A 103 -9.95 2.83 -14.93
C LEU A 103 -9.90 1.31 -14.76
N ALA A 104 -9.64 0.56 -15.83
CA ALA A 104 -9.50 -0.91 -15.79
C ALA A 104 -8.38 -1.40 -14.84
N SER A 105 -7.45 -0.52 -14.43
CA SER A 105 -6.41 -0.83 -13.45
C SER A 105 -6.87 -0.78 -11.98
N LEU A 106 -8.02 -0.15 -11.70
CA LEU A 106 -8.50 0.04 -10.33
C LEU A 106 -8.82 -1.29 -9.61
N PRO A 107 -9.52 -2.28 -10.20
CA PRO A 107 -9.82 -3.53 -9.51
C PRO A 107 -8.56 -4.34 -9.17
N ALA A 108 -7.50 -4.24 -9.97
CA ALA A 108 -6.23 -4.89 -9.67
C ALA A 108 -5.52 -4.26 -8.46
N THR A 109 -5.70 -2.96 -8.24
CA THR A 109 -4.98 -2.19 -7.21
C THR A 109 -5.79 -2.06 -5.92
N LEU A 110 -7.06 -1.70 -6.05
CA LEU A 110 -8.00 -1.50 -4.93
C LEU A 110 -8.82 -2.76 -4.64
N GLY A 111 -8.71 -3.80 -5.47
CA GLY A 111 -9.44 -5.05 -5.39
C GLY A 111 -10.84 -5.01 -6.02
N PRO A 112 -11.56 -6.14 -5.98
CA PRO A 112 -12.77 -6.36 -6.77
C PRO A 112 -13.91 -5.37 -6.46
N MET A 113 -13.95 -4.80 -5.25
CA MET A 113 -14.94 -3.79 -4.87
C MET A 113 -14.92 -2.55 -5.76
N ALA A 114 -13.79 -2.28 -6.45
CA ALA A 114 -13.64 -1.13 -7.30
C ALA A 114 -14.18 -1.32 -8.73
N ALA A 115 -14.54 -2.54 -9.13
CA ALA A 115 -15.02 -2.82 -10.48
C ALA A 115 -16.32 -2.06 -10.83
N PRO A 116 -17.37 -2.03 -9.98
CA PRO A 116 -18.59 -1.29 -10.31
C PRO A 116 -18.37 0.21 -10.53
N LEU A 117 -17.48 0.83 -9.75
CA LEU A 117 -17.11 2.23 -9.94
C LEU A 117 -16.37 2.43 -11.27
N ALA A 118 -15.38 1.58 -11.55
CA ALA A 118 -14.60 1.66 -12.78
C ALA A 118 -15.51 1.54 -14.01
N ASP A 119 -16.43 0.58 -14.00
CA ASP A 119 -17.39 0.37 -15.08
C ASP A 119 -18.37 1.54 -15.22
N GLY A 120 -18.90 2.05 -14.10
CA GLY A 120 -19.81 3.19 -14.10
C GLY A 120 -19.18 4.47 -14.64
N LEU A 121 -17.95 4.79 -14.22
CA LEU A 121 -17.21 5.95 -14.72
C LEU A 121 -16.78 5.76 -16.18
N ALA A 122 -16.40 4.55 -16.59
CA ALA A 122 -16.06 4.24 -17.97
C ALA A 122 -17.29 4.38 -18.89
N ALA A 123 -18.47 3.95 -18.43
CA ALA A 123 -19.71 4.11 -19.17
C ALA A 123 -20.12 5.58 -19.30
N ALA A 124 -19.96 6.37 -18.23
CA ALA A 124 -20.27 7.81 -18.24
C ALA A 124 -19.30 8.67 -19.09
N ALA A 125 -18.15 8.12 -19.46
CA ALA A 125 -17.14 8.81 -20.26
C ALA A 125 -17.19 8.49 -21.75
N ARG A 126 -18.11 7.61 -22.18
CA ARG A 126 -18.40 7.35 -23.60
C ARG A 126 -19.38 8.37 -24.13
#